data_AF-R4Z6B6-F1
#
_entry.id   AF-R4Z6B6-F1
#
_cell.length_a   1.000
_cell.length_b   1.000
_cell.length_c   1.000
_cell.angle_alpha   90.00
_cell.angle_beta   90.00
_cell.angle_gamma   90.00
#
_symmetry.space_group_name_H-M   'P 1'
#
loop_
_entity.id
_entity.type
_entity.pdbx_description
1 polymer ?
#
loop_
_entity_poly.entity_id
_entity_poly.type
_entity_poly.pdbx_seq_one_letter_code
_entity_poly.pdbx_strand_id
1 'polypeptide(L)'
;MADLRAQGITLPEAFAGEREVGGGLRSVRADVSEMTTRDGLTLAIEIKPVHLAVGRAIWNRFGDVRTFAVNLHLKFQFAVVGGILTLPTTERIKSGNDDDWKSTTHLVTRAIGRFMRAGGRATEGDASHLMEGIAVVAFDRETGNIEPDLPPPGSGLRWEEFIAAMAEVYDARFGDI
;
A
#
# COMPACT_ATOMS: atom_id res chain seq x y z
N MET A 1 -13.57 -2.12 12.18
CA MET A 1 -13.42 -3.58 11.99
C MET A 1 -13.13 -4.21 13.34
N ALA A 2 -13.69 -5.38 13.63
CA ALA A 2 -13.40 -6.06 14.89
C ALA A 2 -11.99 -6.68 14.83
N ASP A 3 -11.26 -6.65 15.95
CA ASP A 3 -9.99 -7.37 16.09
C ASP A 3 -10.28 -8.88 16.05
N LEU A 4 -9.83 -9.55 14.99
CA LEU A 4 -10.05 -10.99 14.79
C LEU A 4 -9.44 -11.83 15.93
N ARG A 5 -8.36 -11.33 16.56
CA ARG A 5 -7.75 -11.99 17.72
C ARG A 5 -8.66 -11.89 18.95
N ALA A 6 -9.36 -10.77 19.11
CA ALA A 6 -10.37 -10.60 20.16
C ALA A 6 -11.62 -11.47 19.93
N GLN A 7 -11.82 -12.00 18.72
CA GLN A 7 -12.87 -12.96 18.39
C GLN A 7 -12.43 -14.42 18.54
N GLY A 8 -11.22 -14.67 19.04
CA GLY A 8 -10.70 -16.03 19.21
C GLY A 8 -10.23 -16.70 17.92
N ILE A 9 -10.14 -15.94 16.81
CA ILE A 9 -9.59 -16.44 15.56
C ILE A 9 -8.06 -16.44 15.69
N THR A 10 -7.47 -17.62 15.68
CA THR A 10 -6.03 -17.81 15.66
C THR A 10 -5.51 -17.61 14.24
N LEU A 11 -4.53 -16.72 14.07
CA LEU A 11 -3.83 -16.48 12.81
C LEU A 11 -2.36 -16.93 12.97
N PRO A 12 -2.08 -18.25 13.01
CA PRO A 12 -0.77 -18.78 13.39
C PRO A 12 0.35 -18.43 12.41
N GLU A 13 0.00 -18.19 11.15
CA GLU A 13 0.95 -17.83 10.08
C GLU A 13 1.01 -16.32 9.84
N ALA A 14 0.16 -15.54 10.52
CA ALA A 14 0.16 -14.09 10.40
C ALA A 14 1.19 -13.45 11.33
N PHE A 15 1.97 -12.54 10.75
CA PHE A 15 2.95 -11.74 11.48
C PHE A 15 2.54 -10.26 11.44
N ALA A 16 2.92 -9.51 12.47
CA ALA A 16 2.75 -8.07 12.49
C ALA A 16 4.13 -7.39 12.52
N GLY A 17 4.27 -6.34 11.72
CA GLY A 17 5.44 -5.46 11.67
C GLY A 17 6.51 -5.84 10.64
N GLU A 18 7.47 -4.93 10.48
CA GLU A 18 8.51 -5.03 9.46
C GLU A 18 9.51 -6.18 9.70
N ARG A 19 9.66 -7.05 8.70
CA ARG A 19 10.67 -8.12 8.67
C ARG A 19 11.56 -7.98 7.45
N GLU A 20 12.81 -8.43 7.59
CA GLU A 20 13.68 -8.56 6.43
C GLU A 20 13.24 -9.78 5.61
N VAL A 21 13.00 -9.55 4.33
CA VAL A 21 12.69 -10.59 3.34
C VAL A 21 13.69 -10.47 2.20
N GLY A 22 14.39 -11.57 1.91
CA GLY A 22 15.21 -11.62 0.71
C GLY A 22 14.31 -11.63 -0.53
N GLY A 23 14.40 -10.61 -1.39
CA GLY A 23 13.70 -10.56 -2.68
C GLY A 23 14.58 -11.00 -3.86
N GLY A 24 14.12 -10.78 -5.08
CA GLY A 24 14.80 -11.17 -6.31
C GLY A 24 15.95 -10.24 -6.74
N LEU A 25 15.93 -8.99 -6.29
CA LEU A 25 17.01 -8.00 -6.55
C LEU A 25 17.84 -7.72 -5.30
N ARG A 26 17.20 -7.65 -4.13
CA ARG A 26 17.82 -7.38 -2.83
C ARG A 26 16.94 -7.83 -1.68
N SER A 27 17.50 -7.92 -0.47
CA SER A 27 16.69 -7.92 0.75
C SER A 27 15.96 -6.59 0.91
N VAL A 28 14.73 -6.65 1.41
CA VAL A 28 13.91 -5.48 1.77
C VAL A 28 13.29 -5.68 3.14
N ARG A 29 13.02 -4.57 3.84
CA ARG A 29 12.08 -4.61 4.96
C ARG A 29 10.68 -4.48 4.41
N ALA A 30 9.84 -5.46 4.69
CA ALA A 30 8.43 -5.48 4.30
C ALA A 30 7.59 -5.62 5.57
N ASP A 31 6.40 -5.00 5.61
CA ASP A 31 5.39 -5.41 6.58
C ASP A 31 4.83 -6.76 6.13
N VAL A 32 5.54 -7.81 6.56
CA VAL A 32 5.19 -9.20 6.29
C VAL A 32 3.96 -9.52 7.09
N SER A 33 2.87 -9.73 6.37
CA SER A 33 1.59 -10.07 6.99
C SER A 33 1.43 -11.58 7.11
N GLU A 34 2.01 -12.37 6.20
CA GLU A 34 1.91 -13.84 6.23
C GLU A 34 3.05 -14.56 5.48
N MET A 35 3.55 -15.66 6.06
CA MET A 35 4.51 -16.57 5.41
C MET A 35 4.22 -18.03 5.77
N THR A 36 4.25 -18.91 4.77
CA THR A 36 4.09 -20.36 4.96
C THR A 36 5.39 -21.11 4.67
N THR A 37 5.51 -22.33 5.20
CA THR A 37 6.66 -23.20 4.90
C THR A 37 6.68 -23.69 3.46
N ARG A 38 5.51 -23.77 2.81
CA ARG A 38 5.34 -24.26 1.45
C ARG A 38 5.64 -23.19 0.41
N ASP A 39 5.08 -22.01 0.59
CA ASP A 39 5.05 -20.95 -0.44
C ASP A 39 6.04 -19.83 -0.14
N GLY A 40 6.59 -19.80 1.08
CA GLY A 40 7.47 -18.73 1.53
C GLY A 40 6.65 -17.48 1.85
N LEU A 41 6.82 -16.40 1.08
CA LEU A 41 6.08 -15.16 1.30
C LEU A 41 4.70 -15.23 0.64
N THR A 42 3.65 -15.07 1.45
CA THR A 42 2.26 -15.14 0.98
C THR A 42 1.63 -13.76 0.84
N LEU A 43 1.77 -12.92 1.87
CA LEU A 43 1.21 -11.55 1.89
C LEU A 43 2.24 -10.55 2.42
N ALA A 44 2.52 -9.52 1.64
CA ALA A 44 3.38 -8.40 2.02
C ALA A 44 2.76 -7.06 1.69
N ILE A 45 2.82 -6.14 2.64
CA ILE A 45 2.33 -4.78 2.48
C ILE A 45 3.51 -3.81 2.59
N GLU A 46 3.53 -2.81 1.72
CA GLU A 46 4.46 -1.68 1.80
C GLU A 46 3.71 -0.44 2.28
N ILE A 47 4.02 0.03 3.48
CA ILE A 47 3.41 1.25 4.04
C ILE A 47 4.38 2.42 3.88
N LYS A 48 3.96 3.44 3.13
CA LYS A 48 4.80 4.60 2.81
C LYS A 48 4.09 5.92 3.11
N PRO A 49 4.09 6.35 4.39
CA PRO A 49 3.50 7.61 4.78
C PRO A 49 4.29 8.80 4.24
N VAL A 50 3.56 9.88 3.98
CA VAL A 50 4.10 11.20 3.67
C VAL A 50 3.58 12.19 4.70
N HIS A 51 4.46 12.97 5.31
CA HIS A 51 4.09 13.99 6.29
C HIS A 51 4.53 15.40 5.91
N LEU A 52 5.52 15.52 5.02
CA LEU A 52 6.10 16.80 4.59
C LEU A 52 6.72 16.67 3.20
N ALA A 53 6.92 17.80 2.53
CA ALA A 53 7.45 17.88 1.17
C ALA A 53 6.67 16.98 0.19
N VAL A 54 5.35 17.04 0.25
CA VAL A 54 4.38 16.17 -0.44
C VAL A 54 4.68 16.07 -1.92
N GLY A 55 4.97 17.21 -2.57
CA GLY A 55 5.29 17.24 -3.99
C GLY A 55 6.48 16.38 -4.40
N ARG A 56 7.55 16.31 -3.60
CA ARG A 56 8.71 15.45 -3.86
C ARG A 56 8.48 14.02 -3.34
N ALA A 57 7.90 13.91 -2.16
CA ALA A 57 7.72 12.65 -1.46
C ALA A 57 6.80 11.69 -2.22
N ILE A 58 5.70 12.18 -2.81
CA ILE A 58 4.77 11.36 -3.60
C ILE A 58 5.50 10.62 -4.74
N TRP A 59 6.38 11.31 -5.48
CA TRP A 59 7.08 10.70 -6.60
C TRP A 59 8.12 9.67 -6.16
N ASN A 60 8.80 9.95 -5.05
CA ASN A 60 9.69 8.96 -4.44
C ASN A 60 8.89 7.73 -4.01
N ARG A 61 7.73 7.90 -3.36
CA ARG A 61 6.90 6.78 -2.92
C ARG A 61 6.33 5.96 -4.06
N PHE A 62 5.95 6.61 -5.16
CA PHE A 62 5.54 5.90 -6.37
C PHE A 62 6.65 4.96 -6.89
N GLY A 63 7.90 5.43 -6.89
CA GLY A 63 9.06 4.60 -7.23
C GLY A 63 9.28 3.47 -6.23
N ASP A 64 9.30 3.80 -4.93
CA ASP A 64 9.53 2.85 -3.84
C ASP A 64 8.57 1.66 -3.91
N VAL A 65 7.26 1.94 -4.02
CA VAL A 65 6.17 0.95 -4.10
C VAL A 65 6.35 0.06 -5.33
N ARG A 66 6.65 0.61 -6.51
CA ARG A 66 6.88 -0.20 -7.72
C ARG A 66 8.13 -1.08 -7.61
N THR A 67 9.22 -0.55 -7.07
CA THR A 67 10.44 -1.33 -6.85
C THR A 67 10.23 -2.43 -5.81
N PHE A 68 9.41 -2.19 -4.79
CA PHE A 68 9.00 -3.21 -3.82
C PHE A 68 8.26 -4.36 -4.49
N ALA A 69 7.24 -4.07 -5.30
CA ALA A 69 6.50 -5.08 -6.07
C ALA A 69 7.43 -5.92 -6.95
N VAL A 70 8.28 -5.28 -7.77
CA VAL A 70 9.24 -6.00 -8.63
C VAL A 70 10.13 -6.92 -7.80
N ASN A 71 10.69 -6.40 -6.70
CA ASN A 71 11.63 -7.16 -5.90
C ASN A 71 11.00 -8.41 -5.28
N LEU A 72 9.76 -8.31 -4.80
CA LEU A 72 9.06 -9.46 -4.22
C LEU A 72 8.58 -10.44 -5.30
N HIS A 73 7.89 -9.98 -6.33
CA HIS A 73 7.34 -10.84 -7.37
C HIS A 73 8.40 -11.61 -8.17
N LEU A 74 9.61 -11.06 -8.32
CA LEU A 74 10.71 -11.78 -8.98
C LEU A 74 11.14 -13.04 -8.22
N LYS A 75 10.96 -13.09 -6.89
CA LYS A 75 11.33 -14.24 -6.07
C LYS A 75 10.15 -15.06 -5.58
N PHE A 76 9.04 -14.39 -5.27
CA PHE A 76 7.80 -15.00 -4.80
C PHE A 76 6.69 -14.63 -5.79
N GLN A 77 6.61 -15.37 -6.90
CA GLN A 77 5.72 -15.04 -8.02
C GLN A 77 4.23 -15.03 -7.66
N PHE A 78 3.86 -15.85 -6.66
CA PHE A 78 2.50 -15.99 -6.14
C PHE A 78 2.19 -15.07 -4.95
N ALA A 79 3.18 -14.40 -4.36
CA ALA A 79 2.93 -13.51 -3.23
C ALA A 79 1.92 -12.42 -3.61
N VAL A 80 0.96 -12.16 -2.73
CA VAL A 80 0.05 -11.00 -2.83
C VAL A 80 0.77 -9.80 -2.25
N VAL A 81 0.97 -8.76 -3.05
CA VAL A 81 1.75 -7.59 -2.67
C VAL A 81 0.89 -6.33 -2.74
N GLY A 82 0.74 -5.67 -1.60
CA GLY A 82 -0.06 -4.44 -1.46
C GLY A 82 0.79 -3.22 -1.14
N GLY A 83 0.26 -2.03 -1.44
CA GLY A 83 0.88 -0.75 -1.09
C GLY A 83 -0.11 0.19 -0.41
N ILE A 84 0.30 0.84 0.68
CA ILE A 84 -0.50 1.85 1.39
C ILE A 84 0.26 3.17 1.43
N LEU A 85 -0.35 4.23 0.91
CA LEU A 85 0.18 5.59 0.96
C LEU A 85 -0.75 6.51 1.72
N THR A 86 -0.26 7.12 2.80
CA THR A 86 -0.98 8.19 3.50
C THR A 86 -0.45 9.54 3.05
N LEU A 87 -1.34 10.42 2.58
CA LEU A 87 -0.99 11.70 1.97
C LEU A 87 -1.81 12.83 2.62
N PRO A 88 -1.18 13.86 3.23
CA PRO A 88 -1.91 14.98 3.78
C PRO A 88 -2.45 15.86 2.64
N THR A 89 -3.62 16.48 2.82
CA THR A 89 -4.22 17.44 1.88
C THR A 89 -3.71 18.88 2.02
N THR A 90 -2.82 19.11 2.99
CA THR A 90 -2.04 20.34 3.12
C THR A 90 -0.58 20.05 3.45
N GLU A 91 0.31 20.99 3.12
CA GLU A 91 1.71 20.97 3.56
C GLU A 91 2.19 22.38 3.92
N ARG A 92 3.21 22.44 4.77
CA ARG A 92 3.82 23.70 5.20
C ARG A 92 4.58 24.37 4.05
N ILE A 93 4.45 25.70 3.97
CA ILE A 93 5.20 26.54 3.03
C ILE A 93 6.59 26.82 3.61
N LYS A 94 7.61 26.82 2.75
CA LYS A 94 8.96 27.25 3.13
C LYS A 94 9.05 28.78 3.17
N SER A 95 8.33 29.40 4.09
CA SER A 95 8.29 30.87 4.28
C SER A 95 9.00 31.34 5.55
N GLY A 96 9.30 30.43 6.48
CA GLY A 96 9.84 30.77 7.80
C GLY A 96 8.76 31.05 8.86
N ASN A 97 7.48 31.10 8.46
CA ASN A 97 6.34 31.12 9.37
C ASN A 97 5.84 29.68 9.61
N ASP A 98 5.40 29.37 10.84
CA ASP A 98 4.86 28.06 11.23
C ASP A 98 3.39 27.89 10.83
N ASP A 99 2.69 29.00 10.61
CA ASP A 99 1.28 29.03 10.27
C ASP A 99 1.01 29.11 8.75
N ASP A 100 2.05 29.09 7.93
CA ASP A 100 1.90 29.16 6.47
C ASP A 100 1.73 27.76 5.87
N TRP A 101 0.51 27.47 5.42
CA TRP A 101 0.12 26.19 4.82
C TRP A 101 -0.44 26.39 3.41
N LYS A 102 -0.25 25.38 2.56
CA LYS A 102 -0.85 25.32 1.22
C LYS A 102 -1.52 23.98 0.99
N SER A 103 -2.57 23.99 0.16
CA SER A 103 -3.23 22.76 -0.28
C SER A 103 -2.31 21.91 -1.17
N THR A 104 -2.36 20.60 -0.93
CA THR A 104 -1.70 19.55 -1.72
C THR A 104 -2.71 18.66 -2.43
N THR A 105 -4.02 18.93 -2.31
CA THR A 105 -5.11 18.15 -2.94
C THR A 105 -4.84 17.89 -4.41
N HIS A 106 -4.43 18.91 -5.17
CA HIS A 106 -4.08 18.78 -6.58
C HIS A 106 -2.90 17.82 -6.85
N LEU A 107 -1.95 17.71 -5.92
CA LEU A 107 -0.84 16.74 -5.99
C LEU A 107 -1.35 15.33 -5.73
N VAL A 108 -2.22 15.16 -4.74
CA VAL A 108 -2.85 13.88 -4.39
C VAL A 108 -3.70 13.38 -5.57
N THR A 109 -4.51 14.23 -6.19
CA THR A 109 -5.27 13.88 -7.40
C THR A 109 -4.37 13.41 -8.55
N ARG A 110 -3.23 14.09 -8.77
CA ARG A 110 -2.24 13.63 -9.78
C ARG A 110 -1.60 12.29 -9.40
N ALA A 111 -1.37 12.05 -8.11
CA ALA A 111 -0.83 10.79 -7.61
C ALA A 111 -1.81 9.63 -7.82
N ILE A 112 -3.10 9.84 -7.50
CA ILE A 112 -4.19 8.88 -7.75
C ILE A 112 -4.17 8.40 -9.19
N GLY A 113 -4.17 9.33 -10.15
CA GLY A 113 -4.13 8.97 -11.56
C GLY A 113 -2.89 8.16 -11.96
N ARG A 114 -1.79 8.22 -11.22
CA ARG A 114 -0.58 7.39 -11.43
C ARG A 114 -0.70 6.04 -10.76
N PHE A 115 -1.20 5.98 -9.52
CA PHE A 115 -1.38 4.74 -8.77
C PHE A 115 -2.45 3.83 -9.37
N MET A 116 -3.48 4.38 -10.02
CA MET A 116 -4.45 3.58 -10.78
C MET A 116 -3.79 2.72 -11.88
N ARG A 117 -2.62 3.13 -12.40
CA ARG A 117 -1.84 2.35 -13.38
C ARG A 117 -0.75 1.47 -12.77
N ALA A 118 -0.60 1.50 -11.45
CA ALA A 118 0.39 0.71 -10.72
C ALA A 118 -0.24 -0.45 -9.94
N GLY A 119 -1.56 -0.46 -9.77
CA GLY A 119 -2.31 -1.60 -9.25
C GLY A 119 -2.86 -2.51 -10.36
N GLY A 120 -3.66 -3.50 -9.96
CA GLY A 120 -4.40 -4.38 -10.86
C GLY A 120 -3.64 -5.62 -11.32
N ARG A 121 -2.61 -6.05 -10.59
CA ARG A 121 -1.98 -7.36 -10.83
C ARG A 121 -2.96 -8.46 -10.43
N ALA A 122 -3.49 -9.21 -11.39
CA ALA A 122 -4.45 -10.29 -11.12
C ALA A 122 -3.74 -11.64 -11.00
N THR A 123 -2.84 -11.93 -11.95
CA THR A 123 -2.17 -13.22 -12.06
C THR A 123 -0.66 -13.09 -12.03
N GLU A 124 0.03 -14.22 -11.85
CA GLU A 124 1.49 -14.25 -11.84
C GLU A 124 2.14 -13.87 -13.17
N GLY A 125 1.40 -14.03 -14.27
CA GLY A 125 1.82 -13.65 -15.63
C GLY A 125 1.77 -12.15 -15.91
N ASP A 126 1.12 -11.37 -15.05
CA ASP A 126 1.09 -9.92 -15.17
C ASP A 126 2.44 -9.28 -14.81
N ALA A 127 2.64 -8.04 -15.27
CA ALA A 127 3.91 -7.35 -15.08
C ALA A 127 4.27 -7.21 -13.59
N SER A 128 5.50 -7.62 -13.23
CA SER A 128 5.96 -7.71 -11.83
C SER A 128 5.99 -6.39 -11.05
N HIS A 129 5.92 -5.26 -11.75
CA HIS A 129 5.88 -3.94 -11.13
C HIS A 129 4.48 -3.46 -10.75
N LEU A 130 3.45 -4.22 -11.12
CA LEU A 130 2.09 -4.01 -10.68
C LEU A 130 1.90 -4.64 -9.29
N MET A 131 1.03 -4.05 -8.49
CA MET A 131 0.57 -4.59 -7.22
C MET A 131 -0.85 -5.14 -7.36
N GLU A 132 -1.19 -6.10 -6.51
CA GLU A 132 -2.55 -6.65 -6.38
C GLU A 132 -3.53 -5.57 -5.90
N GLY A 133 -3.08 -4.71 -4.98
CA GLY A 133 -3.87 -3.59 -4.47
C GLY A 133 -3.01 -2.42 -4.01
N ILE A 134 -3.52 -1.20 -4.19
CA ILE A 134 -2.91 0.01 -3.64
C ILE A 134 -3.98 0.83 -2.93
N ALA A 135 -3.78 1.20 -1.66
CA ALA A 135 -4.60 2.18 -0.97
C ALA A 135 -3.92 3.55 -0.96
N VAL A 136 -4.65 4.59 -1.35
CA VAL A 136 -4.27 5.99 -1.10
C VAL A 136 -5.22 6.55 -0.06
N VAL A 137 -4.68 6.96 1.08
CA VAL A 137 -5.44 7.54 2.20
C VAL A 137 -5.10 9.02 2.27
N ALA A 138 -5.94 9.86 1.67
CA ALA A 138 -5.81 11.30 1.83
C ALA A 138 -6.43 11.72 3.16
N PHE A 139 -5.77 12.62 3.90
CA PHE A 139 -6.25 13.04 5.21
C PHE A 139 -6.00 14.52 5.48
N ASP A 140 -6.88 15.12 6.28
CA ASP A 140 -6.70 16.44 6.84
C ASP A 140 -5.73 16.36 8.03
N ARG A 141 -4.66 17.16 7.99
CA ARG A 141 -3.58 17.07 8.98
C ARG A 141 -3.95 17.64 10.36
N GLU A 142 -4.97 18.48 10.45
CA GLU A 142 -5.35 19.14 11.71
C GLU A 142 -6.29 18.26 12.52
N THR A 143 -7.31 17.74 11.85
CA THR A 143 -8.36 16.89 12.43
C THR A 143 -8.00 15.41 12.40
N GLY A 144 -7.09 14.98 11.51
CA GLY A 144 -6.80 13.57 11.27
C GLY A 144 -7.88 12.84 10.48
N ASN A 145 -8.91 13.55 10.01
CA ASN A 145 -10.01 12.94 9.27
C ASN A 145 -9.54 12.50 7.88
N ILE A 146 -9.98 11.32 7.47
CA ILE A 146 -9.77 10.82 6.11
C ILE A 146 -10.72 11.56 5.17
N GLU A 147 -10.21 11.98 4.02
CA GLU A 147 -10.98 12.66 2.99
C GLU A 147 -11.94 11.67 2.31
N PRO A 148 -13.26 11.83 2.43
CA PRO A 148 -14.23 10.82 2.01
C PRO A 148 -14.31 10.65 0.49
N ASP A 149 -13.91 11.67 -0.27
CA ASP A 149 -14.02 11.72 -1.74
C ASP A 149 -12.67 11.69 -2.45
N LEU A 150 -11.57 11.46 -1.72
CA LEU A 150 -10.22 11.43 -2.25
C LEU A 150 -9.46 10.21 -1.71
N PRO A 151 -9.36 9.09 -2.47
CA PRO A 151 -9.70 8.93 -3.88
C PRO A 151 -11.20 8.89 -4.21
N PRO A 152 -11.61 9.14 -5.47
CA PRO A 152 -13.01 8.99 -5.88
C PRO A 152 -13.45 7.51 -5.81
N PRO A 153 -14.75 7.23 -5.59
CA PRO A 153 -15.26 5.87 -5.63
C PRO A 153 -15.05 5.24 -7.01
N GLY A 154 -14.74 3.95 -7.04
CA GLY A 154 -14.43 3.21 -8.26
C GLY A 154 -13.00 3.43 -8.80
N SER A 155 -12.15 4.14 -8.04
CA SER A 155 -10.74 4.33 -8.45
C SER A 155 -9.89 3.07 -8.29
N GLY A 156 -10.33 2.11 -7.49
CA GLY A 156 -9.53 0.96 -7.06
C GLY A 156 -8.47 1.32 -6.03
N LEU A 157 -8.50 2.54 -5.49
CA LEU A 157 -7.49 3.08 -4.56
C LEU A 157 -8.03 3.41 -3.18
N ARG A 158 -9.34 3.25 -2.96
CA ARG A 158 -9.92 3.45 -1.63
C ARG A 158 -9.55 2.31 -0.70
N TRP A 159 -9.60 2.56 0.60
CA TRP A 159 -9.27 1.54 1.61
C TRP A 159 -10.11 0.27 1.45
N GLU A 160 -11.42 0.42 1.28
CA GLU A 160 -12.35 -0.68 1.10
C GLU A 160 -12.12 -1.45 -0.22
N GLU A 161 -11.79 -0.74 -1.30
CA GLU A 161 -11.49 -1.33 -2.61
C GLU A 161 -10.17 -2.10 -2.56
N PHE A 162 -9.16 -1.54 -1.90
CA PHE A 162 -7.89 -2.18 -1.63
C PHE A 162 -8.08 -3.48 -0.84
N ILE A 163 -8.81 -3.44 0.27
CA ILE A 163 -9.05 -4.65 1.09
C ILE A 163 -9.78 -5.72 0.27
N ALA A 164 -10.79 -5.34 -0.51
CA ALA A 164 -11.52 -6.29 -1.37
C ALA A 164 -10.59 -6.94 -2.42
N ALA A 165 -9.80 -6.13 -3.13
CA ALA A 165 -8.86 -6.64 -4.14
C ALA A 165 -7.79 -7.56 -3.54
N MET A 166 -7.22 -7.18 -2.39
CA MET A 166 -6.22 -8.00 -1.71
C MET A 166 -6.81 -9.33 -1.24
N ALA A 167 -8.02 -9.32 -0.69
CA ALA A 167 -8.69 -10.54 -0.23
C ALA A 167 -9.07 -11.46 -1.40
N GLU A 168 -9.60 -10.92 -2.50
CA GLU A 168 -9.96 -11.69 -3.69
C GLU A 168 -8.74 -12.40 -4.29
N VAL A 169 -7.63 -11.68 -4.46
CA VAL A 169 -6.42 -12.28 -5.03
C VAL A 169 -5.76 -13.26 -4.06
N TYR A 170 -5.83 -12.98 -2.75
CA TYR A 170 -5.35 -13.91 -1.73
C TYR A 170 -6.10 -15.24 -1.78
N ASP A 171 -7.43 -15.19 -1.75
CA ASP A 171 -8.30 -16.36 -1.80
C ASP A 171 -8.08 -17.16 -3.11
N ALA A 172 -7.96 -16.46 -4.25
CA ALA A 172 -7.68 -17.11 -5.53
C ALA A 172 -6.35 -17.88 -5.56
N ARG A 173 -5.35 -17.50 -4.74
CA ARG A 173 -4.02 -18.12 -4.73
C ARG A 173 -3.82 -19.12 -3.60
N PHE A 174 -4.44 -18.88 -2.45
CA PHE A 174 -4.15 -19.57 -1.20
C PHE A 174 -5.41 -20.04 -0.45
N GLY A 175 -6.62 -19.72 -0.95
CA GLY A 175 -7.86 -20.23 -0.40
C GLY A 175 -7.93 -21.76 -0.52
N ASP A 176 -8.60 -22.38 0.46
CA ASP A 176 -8.81 -23.82 0.47
C ASP A 176 -9.68 -24.25 -0.72
N ILE A 177 -9.24 -25.27 -1.46
CA ILE A 177 -10.08 -26.06 -2.38
C ILE A 177 -10.78 -27.16 -1.59
#